data_AF-A0A1J3F4P3-F1
#
_entry.id   AF-A0A1J3F4P3-F1
#
_cell.length_a   1.000
_cell.length_b   1.000
_cell.length_c   1.000
_cell.angle_alpha   90.00
_cell.angle_beta   90.00
_cell.angle_gamma   90.00
#
_symmetry.space_group_name_H-M   'P 1'
#
loop_
_entity.id
_entity.type
_entity.pdbx_description
1 polymer ?
#
loop_
_entity_poly.entity_id
_entity_poly.type
_entity_poly.pdbx_seq_one_letter_code
_entity_poly.pdbx_strand_id
1 'polypeptide(L)'
;MASWTSSQFLYEETKPVGIQFVERFKRSGRLSFKQYQALVFILTFVAYIAFHAARKPNSIVKGTLSASTVKGGWAPFDGPDGPALLGQIDLAFLSVYAVGMFVAGHLGDRLDLRTFLTIGMIGTGFFTALFGFAFWADFHSFYYFLAVQVLAGWFQSIG
;
A
#
# COMPACT_ATOMS: atom_id res chain seq x y z
N MET A 1 7.88 -42.94 -34.00
CA MET A 1 9.27 -42.61 -33.63
C MET A 1 9.26 -41.33 -32.85
N ALA A 2 10.07 -41.34 -31.80
CA ALA A 2 10.39 -40.27 -30.87
C ALA A 2 10.48 -38.85 -31.47
N SER A 3 10.36 -37.75 -30.73
CA SER A 3 9.94 -37.44 -29.38
C SER A 3 10.42 -36.00 -29.10
N TRP A 4 9.65 -35.21 -28.38
CA TRP A 4 10.16 -34.15 -27.49
C TRP A 4 11.16 -33.11 -28.07
N THR A 5 10.70 -32.09 -28.79
CA THR A 5 11.50 -30.84 -28.94
C THR A 5 10.70 -29.54 -28.78
N SER A 6 9.40 -29.60 -28.49
CA SER A 6 8.60 -28.37 -28.37
C SER A 6 8.56 -27.77 -26.95
N SER A 7 9.04 -28.49 -25.93
CA SER A 7 8.93 -28.06 -24.53
C SER A 7 10.10 -27.19 -24.03
N GLN A 8 11.14 -26.98 -24.84
CA GLN A 8 12.29 -26.16 -24.44
C GLN A 8 12.18 -24.67 -24.84
N PHE A 9 11.11 -24.27 -25.54
CA PHE A 9 11.03 -22.93 -26.14
C PHE A 9 10.05 -21.93 -25.52
N LEU A 10 9.25 -22.28 -24.51
CA LEU A 10 8.17 -21.38 -24.06
C LEU A 10 8.10 -21.02 -22.58
N TYR A 11 8.96 -21.54 -21.71
CA TYR A 11 8.97 -21.12 -20.31
C TYR A 11 10.38 -21.24 -19.73
N GLU A 12 11.23 -20.27 -20.06
CA GLU A 12 12.23 -19.83 -19.07
C GLU A 12 11.45 -19.06 -17.99
N GLU A 13 10.58 -19.78 -17.27
CA GLU A 13 9.79 -19.24 -16.17
C GLU A 13 10.76 -19.05 -15.01
N THR A 14 11.51 -17.97 -15.09
CA THR A 14 12.47 -17.58 -14.06
C THR A 14 11.73 -17.53 -12.75
N LYS A 15 12.07 -18.45 -11.83
CA LYS A 15 11.44 -18.54 -10.51
C LYS A 15 11.39 -17.13 -9.89
N PRO A 16 10.24 -16.68 -9.37
CA PRO A 16 10.12 -15.38 -8.73
C PRO A 16 11.19 -15.20 -7.65
N VAL A 17 11.78 -14.01 -7.55
CA VAL A 17 12.90 -13.74 -6.64
C VAL A 17 12.57 -14.11 -5.19
N GLY A 18 11.33 -13.87 -4.74
CA GLY A 18 10.88 -14.24 -3.40
C GLY A 18 10.92 -15.75 -3.12
N ILE A 19 10.66 -16.57 -4.14
CA ILE A 19 10.72 -18.03 -4.03
C ILE A 19 12.18 -18.51 -3.94
N GLN A 20 13.06 -17.92 -4.76
CA GLN A 20 14.50 -18.22 -4.70
C GLN A 20 15.07 -17.87 -3.31
N PHE A 21 14.61 -16.78 -2.71
CA PHE A 21 14.98 -16.37 -1.36
C PHE A 21 14.52 -17.38 -0.30
N VAL A 22 13.26 -17.85 -0.37
CA VAL A 22 12.73 -18.86 0.57
C VAL A 22 13.45 -20.20 0.42
N GLU A 23 13.72 -20.65 -0.81
CA GLU A 23 14.48 -21.88 -1.06
C GLU A 23 15.94 -21.75 -0.58
N ARG A 24 16.54 -20.56 -0.61
CA ARG A 24 17.89 -20.31 -0.06
C ARG A 24 17.93 -20.35 1.46
N PHE A 25 16.85 -19.96 2.14
CA PHE A 25 16.75 -19.98 3.60
C PHE A 25 16.33 -21.35 4.16
N LYS A 26 15.66 -22.19 3.35
CA LYS A 26 15.35 -23.57 3.70
C LYS A 26 16.55 -24.49 3.43
N ARG A 27 16.98 -25.25 4.44
CA ARG A 27 17.97 -26.35 4.29
C ARG A 27 17.48 -27.53 3.43
N SER A 28 16.17 -27.63 3.17
CA SER A 28 15.53 -28.78 2.51
C SER A 28 14.93 -28.37 1.16
N GLY A 29 15.70 -28.61 0.09
CA GLY A 29 15.23 -28.84 -1.29
C GLY A 29 14.24 -27.85 -1.94
N ARG A 30 13.83 -28.17 -3.17
CA ARG A 30 12.81 -27.43 -3.93
C ARG A 30 11.46 -27.54 -3.20
N LEU A 31 10.71 -26.44 -3.15
CA LEU A 31 9.36 -26.43 -2.57
C LEU A 31 8.39 -27.29 -3.41
N SER A 32 7.47 -27.98 -2.75
CA SER A 32 6.38 -28.72 -3.41
C SER A 32 5.31 -27.77 -3.95
N PHE A 33 4.60 -28.18 -5.00
CA PHE A 33 3.50 -27.39 -5.59
C PHE A 33 2.43 -26.97 -4.57
N LYS A 34 2.03 -27.88 -3.66
CA LYS A 34 1.08 -27.56 -2.58
C LYS A 34 1.61 -26.50 -1.62
N GLN A 35 2.93 -26.49 -1.37
CA GLN A 35 3.57 -25.49 -0.52
C GLN A 35 3.61 -24.12 -1.22
N TYR A 36 3.84 -24.09 -2.53
CA TYR A 36 3.73 -22.87 -3.32
C TYR A 36 2.33 -22.27 -3.28
N GLN A 37 1.30 -23.08 -3.52
CA GLN A 37 -0.09 -22.64 -3.45
C GLN A 37 -0.44 -22.08 -2.07
N ALA A 38 -0.07 -22.79 -1.00
CA ALA A 38 -0.30 -22.34 0.36
C ALA A 38 0.44 -21.04 0.69
N LEU A 39 1.70 -20.90 0.25
CA LEU A 39 2.49 -19.69 0.47
C LEU A 39 1.88 -18.48 -0.24
N VAL A 40 1.53 -18.62 -1.52
CA VAL A 40 0.90 -17.54 -2.29
C VAL A 40 -0.44 -17.15 -1.66
N PHE A 41 -1.24 -18.13 -1.23
CA PHE A 41 -2.52 -17.86 -0.56
C PHE A 41 -2.33 -17.07 0.74
N ILE A 42 -1.45 -17.54 1.63
CA ILE A 42 -1.20 -16.87 2.92
C ILE A 42 -0.63 -15.47 2.69
N LEU A 43 0.35 -15.34 1.78
CA LEU A 43 0.97 -14.05 1.48
C LEU A 43 -0.07 -13.05 0.96
N THR A 44 -0.91 -13.46 0.00
CA THR A 44 -1.96 -12.61 -0.55
C THR A 44 -2.97 -12.19 0.52
N PHE A 45 -3.36 -13.13 1.39
CA PHE A 45 -4.30 -12.86 2.47
C PHE A 45 -3.75 -11.87 3.50
N VAL A 46 -2.51 -12.08 3.96
CA VAL A 46 -1.85 -11.18 4.92
C VAL A 46 -1.61 -9.80 4.30
N ALA A 47 -1.16 -9.76 3.05
CA ALA A 47 -0.98 -8.54 2.28
C ALA A 47 -2.30 -7.76 2.20
N TYR A 48 -3.40 -8.42 1.84
CA TYR A 48 -4.72 -7.81 1.76
C TYR A 48 -5.18 -7.24 3.11
N ILE A 49 -5.00 -7.98 4.21
CA ILE A 49 -5.31 -7.50 5.56
C ILE A 49 -4.47 -6.28 5.91
N ALA A 50 -3.16 -6.33 5.69
CA ALA A 50 -2.24 -5.24 6.01
C ALA A 50 -2.58 -3.97 5.22
N PHE A 51 -2.89 -4.12 3.93
CA PHE A 51 -3.32 -3.01 3.09
C PHE A 51 -4.61 -2.36 3.59
N HIS A 52 -5.62 -3.17 3.93
CA HIS A 52 -6.87 -2.66 4.49
C HIS A 52 -6.69 -2.04 5.87
N ALA A 53 -5.78 -2.59 6.68
CA ALA A 53 -5.42 -2.02 7.97
C ALA A 53 -4.79 -0.63 7.80
N ALA A 54 -3.94 -0.38 6.79
CA ALA A 54 -3.34 0.93 6.55
C ALA A 54 -4.35 2.04 6.19
N ARG A 55 -5.56 1.67 5.73
CA ARG A 55 -6.62 2.62 5.35
C ARG A 55 -7.49 3.09 6.51
N LYS A 56 -7.53 2.34 7.61
CA LYS A 56 -8.42 2.60 8.77
C LYS A 56 -7.93 3.71 9.72
N PRO A 57 -6.63 3.86 10.03
CA PRO A 57 -6.13 4.82 11.02
C PRO A 57 -6.57 6.25 10.75
N ASN A 58 -6.49 6.70 9.49
CA ASN A 58 -6.86 8.05 9.10
C ASN A 58 -8.29 8.40 9.49
N SER A 59 -9.23 7.46 9.48
CA SER A 59 -10.61 7.73 9.93
C SER A 59 -10.77 7.74 11.45
N ILE A 60 -9.94 6.99 12.17
CA ILE A 60 -10.00 6.84 13.63
C ILE A 60 -9.45 8.10 14.30
N VAL A 61 -8.36 8.66 13.78
CA VAL A 61 -7.65 9.78 14.40
C VAL A 61 -8.31 11.14 14.15
N LYS A 62 -9.33 11.24 13.28
CA LYS A 62 -10.00 12.52 12.98
C LYS A 62 -10.62 13.16 14.21
N GLY A 63 -11.33 12.37 15.00
CA GLY A 63 -12.02 12.86 16.19
C GLY A 63 -11.05 13.39 17.26
N THR A 64 -9.85 12.82 17.35
CA THR A 64 -8.81 13.29 18.25
C THR A 64 -8.06 14.50 17.68
N LEU A 65 -7.79 14.51 16.36
CA LEU A 65 -7.14 15.64 15.68
C LEU A 65 -7.99 16.92 15.77
N SER A 66 -9.30 16.80 15.49
CA SER A 66 -10.23 17.94 15.49
C SER A 66 -10.81 18.29 16.86
N ALA A 67 -10.37 17.63 17.93
CA ALA A 67 -10.75 18.05 19.27
C ALA A 67 -10.24 19.47 19.52
N SER A 68 -10.91 20.25 20.36
CA SER A 68 -10.37 21.56 20.76
C SER A 68 -9.04 21.38 21.48
N THR A 69 -8.15 22.38 21.45
CA THR A 69 -6.85 22.35 22.17
C THR A 69 -7.01 21.95 23.64
N VAL A 70 -8.08 22.40 24.31
CA VAL A 70 -8.42 22.07 25.72
C VAL A 70 -8.71 20.58 25.94
N LYS A 71 -9.16 19.88 24.90
CA LYS A 71 -9.49 18.44 24.91
C LYS A 71 -8.39 17.56 24.30
N GLY A 72 -7.20 18.13 24.04
CA GLY A 72 -6.07 17.41 23.44
C GLY A 72 -6.13 17.32 21.92
N GLY A 73 -6.74 18.31 21.25
CA GLY A 73 -6.61 18.51 19.82
C GLY A 73 -5.17 18.66 19.36
N TRP A 74 -4.92 18.38 18.07
CA TRP A 74 -3.60 18.54 17.49
C TRP A 74 -3.63 19.52 16.31
N ALA A 75 -2.81 20.56 16.37
CA ALA A 75 -2.71 21.54 15.29
C ALA A 75 -2.19 20.87 14.00
N PRO A 76 -2.64 21.31 12.81
CA PRO A 76 -3.48 22.48 12.53
C PRO A 76 -4.99 22.22 12.65
N PHE A 77 -5.43 21.10 13.22
CA PHE A 77 -6.82 20.66 13.21
C PHE A 77 -7.60 21.02 14.48
N ASP A 78 -6.96 21.60 15.49
CA ASP A 78 -7.52 21.82 16.83
C ASP A 78 -8.43 23.06 16.96
N GLY A 79 -8.66 23.77 15.86
CA GLY A 79 -9.54 24.95 15.78
C GLY A 79 -10.98 24.64 15.35
N PRO A 80 -11.86 25.67 15.29
CA PRO A 80 -13.25 25.52 14.84
C PRO A 80 -13.37 24.95 13.42
N ASP A 81 -12.40 25.27 12.55
CA ASP A 81 -12.32 24.81 11.17
C ASP A 81 -11.67 23.42 11.01
N GLY A 82 -11.25 22.79 12.11
CA GLY A 82 -10.59 21.48 12.11
C GLY A 82 -11.30 20.40 11.28
N PRO A 83 -12.61 20.18 11.49
CA PRO A 83 -13.39 19.23 10.69
C PRO A 83 -13.39 19.58 9.19
N ALA A 84 -13.41 20.87 8.84
CA ALA A 84 -13.37 21.30 7.44
C ALA A 84 -11.99 21.05 6.81
N LEU A 85 -10.89 21.33 7.54
CA LEU A 85 -9.52 21.03 7.10
C LEU A 85 -9.30 19.53 6.88
N LEU A 86 -9.76 18.68 7.81
CA LEU A 86 -9.71 17.23 7.64
C LEU A 86 -10.53 16.77 6.42
N GLY A 87 -11.70 17.37 6.20
CA GLY A 87 -12.51 17.11 5.01
C GLY A 87 -11.83 17.51 3.70
N GLN A 88 -11.08 18.61 3.66
CA GLN A 88 -10.30 19.01 2.49
C GLN A 88 -9.19 18.00 2.16
N ILE A 89 -8.51 17.50 3.20
CA ILE A 89 -7.48 16.46 3.04
C ILE A 89 -8.08 15.17 2.51
N ASP A 90 -9.21 14.73 3.05
CA ASP A 90 -9.92 13.55 2.56
C ASP A 90 -10.38 13.71 1.11
N LEU A 91 -10.90 14.89 0.77
CA LEU A 91 -11.32 15.19 -0.60
C LEU A 91 -10.13 15.13 -1.56
N ALA A 92 -9.00 15.72 -1.19
CA ALA A 92 -7.77 15.68 -2.00
C ALA A 92 -7.28 14.24 -2.17
N PHE A 93 -7.23 13.47 -1.08
CA PHE A 93 -6.92 12.04 -1.10
C PHE A 93 -7.83 11.27 -2.07
N LEU A 94 -9.16 11.41 -1.93
CA LEU A 94 -10.15 10.68 -2.72
C LEU A 94 -10.10 11.08 -4.20
N SER A 95 -9.86 12.36 -4.48
CA SER A 95 -9.75 12.88 -5.84
C SER A 95 -8.54 12.28 -6.56
N VAL A 96 -7.38 12.30 -5.91
CA VAL A 96 -6.15 11.72 -6.46
C VAL A 96 -6.26 10.22 -6.57
N TYR A 97 -6.88 9.55 -5.59
CA TYR A 97 -7.16 8.12 -5.64
C TYR A 97 -8.04 7.75 -6.85
N ALA A 98 -9.10 8.52 -7.12
CA ALA A 98 -9.99 8.28 -8.26
C ALA A 98 -9.27 8.42 -9.60
N VAL A 99 -8.48 9.48 -9.79
CA VAL A 99 -7.64 9.66 -10.98
C VAL A 99 -6.60 8.55 -11.09
N GLY A 100 -5.97 8.22 -9.97
CA GLY A 100 -4.99 7.16 -9.85
C GLY A 100 -5.55 5.81 -10.28
N MET A 101 -6.77 5.45 -9.89
CA MET A 101 -7.40 4.18 -10.30
C MET A 101 -7.58 4.09 -11.82
N PHE A 102 -7.92 5.20 -12.49
CA PHE A 102 -8.02 5.22 -13.95
C PHE A 102 -6.67 4.95 -14.61
N VAL A 103 -5.60 5.61 -14.13
CA VAL A 103 -4.24 5.42 -14.64
C VAL A 103 -3.73 4.01 -14.31
N ALA A 104 -3.90 3.57 -13.07
CA ALA A 104 -3.46 2.28 -12.57
C ALA A 104 -4.13 1.12 -13.31
N GLY A 105 -5.39 1.26 -13.73
CA GLY A 105 -6.05 0.27 -14.59
C GLY A 105 -5.30 0.06 -15.91
N HIS A 106 -4.95 1.14 -16.62
CA HIS A 106 -4.20 1.06 -17.87
C HIS A 106 -2.78 0.55 -17.69
N LEU A 107 -2.13 0.92 -16.58
CA LEU A 107 -0.78 0.45 -16.25
C LEU A 107 -0.78 -1.02 -15.82
N GLY A 108 -1.82 -1.47 -15.12
CA GLY A 108 -1.98 -2.84 -14.66
C GLY A 108 -2.02 -3.86 -15.80
N ASP A 109 -2.51 -3.46 -16.97
CA ASP A 109 -2.51 -4.30 -18.18
C ASP A 109 -1.14 -4.38 -18.87
N ARG A 110 -0.21 -3.48 -18.54
CA ARG A 110 1.10 -3.35 -19.21
C ARG A 110 2.29 -3.74 -18.34
N LEU A 111 2.12 -3.73 -17.02
CA LEU A 111 3.18 -3.99 -16.06
C LEU A 111 3.01 -5.38 -15.43
N ASP A 112 4.10 -5.92 -14.88
CA ASP A 112 4.01 -7.10 -14.03
C ASP A 112 3.18 -6.78 -12.77
N LEU A 113 2.01 -7.42 -12.67
CA LEU A 113 1.03 -7.14 -11.62
C LEU A 113 1.62 -7.31 -10.21
N ARG A 114 2.52 -8.27 -10.02
CA ARG A 114 3.11 -8.54 -8.70
C ARG A 114 3.99 -7.39 -8.26
N THR A 115 4.86 -6.94 -9.16
CA THR A 115 5.76 -5.80 -8.91
C THR A 115 4.94 -4.52 -8.74
N PHE A 116 3.92 -4.32 -9.58
CA PHE A 116 3.05 -3.15 -9.53
C PHE A 116 2.29 -3.03 -8.20
N LEU A 117 1.59 -4.09 -7.77
CA LEU A 117 0.90 -4.13 -6.48
C LEU A 117 1.86 -3.93 -5.31
N THR A 118 3.04 -4.57 -5.36
CA THR A 118 4.03 -4.46 -4.28
C THR A 118 4.47 -3.01 -4.08
N ILE A 119 4.70 -2.26 -5.16
CA ILE A 119 5.05 -0.84 -5.11
C ILE A 119 3.92 -0.02 -4.48
N GLY A 120 2.67 -0.25 -4.91
CA GLY A 120 1.49 0.42 -4.36
C GLY A 120 1.32 0.18 -2.86
N MET A 121 1.45 -1.08 -2.43
CA MET A 121 1.30 -1.48 -1.03
C MET A 121 2.41 -0.90 -0.13
N ILE A 122 3.67 -0.95 -0.57
CA ILE A 122 4.80 -0.37 0.19
C ILE A 122 4.66 1.15 0.27
N GLY A 123 4.35 1.81 -0.85
CA GLY A 123 4.14 3.26 -0.90
C GLY A 123 3.02 3.69 0.04
N THR A 124 1.88 2.99 0.01
CA THR A 124 0.75 3.25 0.91
C THR A 124 1.17 3.16 2.38
N GLY A 125 1.85 2.08 2.77
CA GLY A 125 2.34 1.92 4.14
C GLY A 125 3.31 3.03 4.56
N PHE A 126 4.22 3.43 3.66
CA PHE A 126 5.19 4.50 3.91
C PHE A 126 4.51 5.85 4.14
N PHE A 127 3.58 6.26 3.27
CA PHE A 127 2.89 7.55 3.43
C PHE A 127 1.90 7.55 4.60
N THR A 128 1.24 6.41 4.91
CA THR A 128 0.47 6.26 6.15
C THR A 128 1.36 6.42 7.38
N ALA A 129 2.58 5.87 7.37
CA ALA A 129 3.53 6.06 8.46
C ALA A 129 4.00 7.52 8.56
N LEU A 130 4.25 8.22 7.45
CA LEU A 130 4.59 9.65 7.45
C LEU A 130 3.49 10.53 8.03
N PHE A 131 2.22 10.18 7.79
CA PHE A 131 1.09 10.89 8.40
C PHE A 131 1.14 10.80 9.93
N GLY A 132 1.38 9.60 10.47
CA GLY A 132 1.52 9.40 11.93
C GLY A 132 2.82 9.98 12.50
N PHE A 133 3.92 9.92 11.74
CA PHE A 133 5.24 10.42 12.15
C PHE A 133 5.23 11.92 12.44
N ALA A 134 4.31 12.67 11.81
CA ALA A 134 4.10 14.10 12.05
C ALA A 134 3.95 14.44 13.55
N PHE A 135 3.37 13.55 14.34
CA PHE A 135 3.20 13.73 15.78
C PHE A 135 4.55 13.76 16.52
N TRP A 136 5.46 12.82 16.23
CA TRP A 136 6.78 12.79 16.86
C TRP A 136 7.72 13.88 16.33
N ALA A 137 7.53 14.28 15.07
CA ALA A 137 8.29 15.34 14.44
C ALA A 137 7.77 16.76 14.74
N ASP A 138 6.69 16.88 15.51
CA ASP A 138 6.05 18.14 15.89
C ASP A 138 5.62 19.01 14.68
N PHE A 139 5.18 18.35 13.60
CA PHE A 139 4.75 19.02 12.38
C PHE A 139 3.30 19.50 12.48
N HIS A 140 3.12 20.81 12.42
CA HIS A 140 1.82 21.49 12.55
C HIS A 140 1.35 22.16 11.25
N SER A 141 1.94 21.78 10.10
CA SER A 141 1.62 22.39 8.81
C SER A 141 0.51 21.65 8.07
N PHE A 142 -0.58 22.33 7.74
CA PHE A 142 -1.66 21.76 6.93
C PHE A 142 -1.17 21.21 5.58
N TYR A 143 -0.27 21.94 4.92
CA TYR A 143 0.29 21.55 3.63
C TYR A 143 1.13 20.27 3.69
N TYR A 144 1.76 19.98 4.84
CA TYR A 144 2.44 18.70 5.06
C TYR A 144 1.43 17.55 4.99
N PHE A 145 0.35 17.63 5.77
CA PHE A 145 -0.68 16.58 5.79
C PHE A 145 -1.39 16.45 4.44
N LEU A 146 -1.64 17.57 3.77
CA LEU A 146 -2.21 17.59 2.41
C LEU A 146 -1.30 16.87 1.42
N ALA A 147 0.00 17.19 1.38
CA ALA A 147 0.95 16.57 0.46
C ALA A 147 1.11 15.06 0.73
N VAL A 148 1.24 14.67 1.99
CA VAL A 148 1.34 13.25 2.39
C VAL A 148 0.10 12.49 1.95
N GLN A 149 -1.09 13.05 2.12
CA GLN A 149 -2.35 12.39 1.78
C GLN A 149 -2.64 12.35 0.27
N VAL A 150 -2.21 13.36 -0.48
CA VAL A 150 -2.21 13.33 -1.96
C VAL A 150 -1.34 12.18 -2.46
N LEU A 151 -0.11 12.06 -1.94
CA LEU A 151 0.80 10.97 -2.31
C LEU A 151 0.26 9.61 -1.85
N ALA A 152 -0.28 9.53 -0.63
CA ALA A 152 -0.95 8.32 -0.15
C ALA A 152 -2.10 7.91 -1.08
N GLY A 153 -2.94 8.85 -1.53
CA GLY A 153 -4.04 8.61 -2.46
C GLY A 153 -3.57 8.02 -3.78
N TRP A 154 -2.45 8.52 -4.32
CA TRP A 154 -1.84 7.99 -5.53
C TRP A 154 -1.38 6.55 -5.35
N PHE A 155 -0.56 6.26 -4.33
CA PHE A 155 -0.04 4.91 -4.11
C PHE A 155 -1.13 3.91 -3.71
N GLN A 156 -2.13 4.36 -2.96
CA GLN A 156 -3.25 3.51 -2.56
C GLN A 156 -4.15 3.16 -3.74
N SER A 157 -4.14 3.93 -4.83
CA SER A 157 -4.89 3.60 -6.05
C SER A 157 -4.29 2.44 -6.87
N ILE A 158 -3.02 2.10 -6.58
CA ILE A 158 -2.27 1.00 -7.24
C ILE A 158 -2.50 -0.32 -6.51
N GLY A 159 -2.60 -0.27 -5.16
CA GLY A 159 -2.60 -1.43 -4.26
C GLY A 159 -3.98 -1.88 -3.80
#